data_AF-A0A7S2FH38-F1
#
_entry.id   AF-A0A7S2FH38-F1
#
_cell.length_a   1.000
_cell.length_b   1.000
_cell.length_c   1.000
_cell.angle_alpha   90.00
_cell.angle_beta   90.00
_cell.angle_gamma   90.00
#
_symmetry.space_group_name_H-M   'P 1'
#
loop_
_entity.id
_entity.type
_entity.pdbx_description
1 polymer ?
#
loop_
_entity_poly.entity_id
_entity_poly.type
_entity_poly.pdbx_seq_one_letter_code
_entity_poly.pdbx_strand_id
1 'polypeptide(L)'
;KALGDYYHALNLSFAAYTAESSTTCGGYPASALHEDLDAKTFAEWGVDYMKVDGCGPAQYYSTGYAAMGKALQESGRDIVYSCSWPAYTGTNESTKPFQTYIDDGCNL
;
A
#
# COMPACT_ATOMS: atom_id res chain seq x y z
N LYS A 1 -9.60 -0.70 -14.08
CA LYS A 1 -10.92 -1.33 -13.94
C LYS A 1 -11.10 -2.62 -14.76
N ALA A 2 -11.11 -2.61 -16.10
CA ALA A 2 -11.46 -3.80 -16.91
C ALA A 2 -10.71 -5.10 -16.57
N LEU A 3 -9.43 -5.01 -16.20
CA LEU A 3 -8.65 -6.17 -15.74
C LEU A 3 -9.15 -6.72 -14.40
N GLY A 4 -9.49 -5.85 -13.45
CA GLY A 4 -10.10 -6.26 -12.17
C GLY A 4 -11.44 -6.96 -12.40
N ASP A 5 -12.31 -6.37 -13.24
CA ASP A 5 -13.59 -6.97 -13.61
C ASP A 5 -13.41 -8.39 -14.21
N TYR A 6 -12.36 -8.60 -15.01
CA TYR A 6 -12.02 -9.91 -15.58
C TYR A 6 -11.60 -10.92 -14.51
N TYR A 7 -10.73 -10.54 -13.57
CA TYR A 7 -10.34 -11.41 -12.45
C TYR A 7 -11.54 -11.77 -11.57
N HIS A 8 -12.39 -10.79 -11.25
CA HIS A 8 -13.58 -11.02 -10.45
C HIS A 8 -14.59 -11.96 -11.14
N ALA A 9 -14.74 -11.87 -12.46
CA ALA A 9 -15.57 -12.80 -13.23
C ALA A 9 -15.08 -14.26 -13.18
N LEU A 10 -13.80 -14.47 -12.83
CA LEU A 10 -13.19 -15.78 -12.61
C LEU A 10 -13.18 -16.19 -11.12
N ASN A 11 -13.83 -15.42 -10.24
CA ASN A 11 -13.75 -15.56 -8.77
C ASN A 11 -12.31 -15.44 -8.23
N LEU A 12 -11.47 -14.60 -8.85
CA LEU A 12 -10.11 -14.31 -8.42
C LEU A 12 -10.00 -12.88 -7.88
N SER A 13 -9.04 -12.64 -7.00
CA SER A 13 -8.71 -11.30 -6.51
C SER A 13 -7.77 -10.55 -7.47
N PHE A 14 -7.88 -9.23 -7.49
CA PHE A 14 -7.03 -8.33 -8.27
C PHE A 14 -6.09 -7.53 -7.37
N ALA A 15 -4.79 -7.67 -7.58
CA ALA A 15 -3.76 -7.00 -6.79
C ALA A 15 -3.08 -5.86 -7.57
N ALA A 16 -2.66 -4.83 -6.85
CA ALA A 16 -1.87 -3.73 -7.37
C ALA A 16 -0.62 -3.47 -6.51
N TYR A 17 0.27 -2.62 -7.04
CA TYR A 17 1.58 -2.33 -6.46
C TYR A 17 1.91 -0.85 -6.58
N THR A 18 2.47 -0.28 -5.51
CA THR A 18 3.10 1.05 -5.49
C THR A 18 4.26 1.07 -4.49
N ALA A 19 4.83 2.23 -4.23
CA ALA A 19 5.81 2.45 -3.18
C ALA A 19 5.57 3.76 -2.42
N GLU A 20 5.99 3.83 -1.16
CA GLU A 20 6.07 5.07 -0.38
C GLU A 20 7.34 5.84 -0.74
N SER A 21 7.30 6.44 -1.93
CA SER A 21 8.31 7.35 -2.48
C SER A 21 7.80 7.99 -3.77
N SER A 22 8.59 8.85 -4.40
CA SER A 22 8.24 9.43 -5.71
C SER A 22 8.29 8.41 -6.86
N THR A 23 9.06 7.33 -6.72
CA THR A 23 9.23 6.30 -7.75
C THR A 23 9.29 4.91 -7.15
N THR A 24 8.61 3.94 -7.77
CA THR A 24 8.74 2.52 -7.45
C THR A 24 10.17 2.03 -7.64
N CYS A 25 10.46 0.83 -7.14
CA CYS A 25 11.81 0.27 -7.21
C CYS A 25 12.24 -0.05 -8.64
N GLY A 26 11.27 -0.16 -9.56
CA GLY A 26 11.48 -0.27 -11.01
C GLY A 26 11.56 1.06 -11.74
N GLY A 27 11.52 2.20 -11.05
CA GLY A 27 11.65 3.54 -11.66
C GLY A 27 10.37 4.15 -12.24
N TYR A 28 9.18 3.58 -11.94
CA TYR A 28 7.88 4.13 -12.35
C TYR A 28 7.34 5.10 -11.30
N PRO A 29 6.41 6.02 -11.64
CA PRO A 29 5.73 6.87 -10.65
C PRO A 29 5.11 6.04 -9.50
N ALA A 30 5.19 6.56 -8.28
CA ALA A 30 4.64 5.93 -7.07
C ALA A 30 3.80 6.92 -6.26
N SER A 31 3.24 6.46 -5.13
CA SER A 31 2.07 7.08 -4.50
C SER A 31 2.35 8.12 -3.41
N ALA A 32 3.61 8.36 -3.04
CA ALA A 32 3.90 9.33 -1.98
C ALA A 32 3.32 10.72 -2.31
N LEU A 33 2.70 11.34 -1.30
CA LEU A 33 1.97 12.62 -1.37
C LEU A 33 0.71 12.59 -2.25
N HIS A 34 0.28 11.42 -2.72
CA HIS A 34 -0.92 11.19 -3.53
C HIS A 34 -1.74 10.02 -2.99
N GLU A 35 -1.55 9.65 -1.72
CA GLU A 35 -2.12 8.45 -1.10
C GLU A 35 -3.65 8.43 -1.20
N ASP A 36 -4.32 9.53 -0.88
CA ASP A 36 -5.78 9.67 -0.96
C ASP A 36 -6.32 9.50 -2.39
N LEU A 37 -5.63 10.10 -3.36
CA LEU A 37 -6.02 10.04 -4.77
C LEU A 37 -5.85 8.62 -5.32
N ASP A 38 -4.70 8.01 -5.03
CA ASP A 38 -4.32 6.70 -5.52
C ASP A 38 -5.17 5.61 -4.86
N ALA A 39 -5.41 5.67 -3.54
CA ALA A 39 -6.29 4.74 -2.85
C ALA A 39 -7.72 4.76 -3.41
N LYS A 40 -8.28 5.95 -3.66
CA LYS A 40 -9.57 6.09 -4.33
C LYS A 40 -9.55 5.47 -5.73
N THR A 41 -8.49 5.71 -6.50
CA THR A 41 -8.32 5.15 -7.84
C THR A 41 -8.26 3.62 -7.81
N PHE A 42 -7.53 3.04 -6.86
CA PHE A 42 -7.41 1.59 -6.67
C PHE A 42 -8.77 0.97 -6.32
N ALA A 43 -9.53 1.60 -5.41
CA ALA A 43 -10.89 1.17 -5.08
C ALA A 43 -11.83 1.23 -6.28
N GLU A 44 -11.81 2.32 -7.05
CA GLU A 44 -12.60 2.47 -8.29
C GLU A 44 -12.24 1.43 -9.36
N TRP A 45 -10.98 0.98 -9.38
CA TRP A 45 -10.53 -0.08 -10.28
C TRP A 45 -10.87 -1.49 -9.82
N GLY A 46 -11.34 -1.66 -8.57
CA GLY A 46 -11.65 -2.95 -7.98
C GLY A 46 -10.44 -3.70 -7.44
N VAL A 47 -9.40 -3.01 -6.99
CA VAL A 47 -8.25 -3.66 -6.33
C VAL A 47 -8.72 -4.29 -5.00
N ASP A 48 -8.26 -5.49 -4.71
CA ASP A 48 -8.54 -6.24 -3.46
C ASP A 48 -7.31 -6.33 -2.55
N TYR A 49 -6.13 -6.11 -3.11
CA TYR A 49 -4.86 -6.26 -2.44
C TYR A 49 -3.88 -5.21 -2.93
N MET A 50 -3.28 -4.47 -2.01
CA MET A 50 -2.31 -3.44 -2.29
C MET A 50 -0.97 -3.76 -1.62
N LYS A 51 0.06 -4.01 -2.43
CA LYS A 51 1.44 -4.05 -1.95
C LYS A 51 2.05 -2.65 -2.02
N VAL A 52 2.61 -2.19 -0.92
CA VAL A 52 3.31 -0.89 -0.86
C VAL A 52 4.76 -1.09 -0.43
N ASP A 53 5.66 -0.80 -1.36
CA ASP A 53 7.10 -0.94 -1.19
C ASP A 53 7.77 0.29 -0.56
N GLY A 54 9.01 0.13 -0.10
CA GLY A 54 9.74 1.16 0.63
C GLY A 54 11.05 1.59 -0.04
N CYS A 55 11.28 1.38 -1.32
CA CYS A 55 12.60 1.63 -1.92
C CYS A 55 13.08 3.09 -2.00
N GLY A 56 12.28 4.08 -1.61
CA GLY A 56 12.74 5.48 -1.50
C GLY A 56 13.46 5.80 -0.19
N PRO A 57 13.87 7.06 0.02
CA PRO A 57 14.48 7.50 1.28
C PRO A 57 13.53 7.33 2.49
N ALA A 58 14.09 7.03 3.67
CA ALA A 58 13.33 6.76 4.89
C ALA A 58 12.38 7.90 5.35
N GLN A 59 12.60 9.13 4.86
CA GLN A 59 11.73 10.27 5.15
C GLN A 59 10.29 10.09 4.65
N TYR A 60 10.07 9.25 3.64
CA TYR A 60 8.72 8.99 3.12
C TYR A 60 7.93 8.05 4.05
N TYR A 61 8.61 7.14 4.76
CA TYR A 61 7.93 6.10 5.53
C TYR A 61 7.25 6.64 6.80
N SER A 62 7.81 7.69 7.41
CA SER A 62 7.35 8.17 8.73
C SER A 62 5.89 8.65 8.74
N THR A 63 5.33 8.94 7.56
CA THR A 63 3.94 9.38 7.41
C THR A 63 3.23 8.70 6.24
N GLY A 64 3.95 8.32 5.17
CA GLY A 64 3.34 7.79 3.95
C GLY A 64 2.60 6.47 4.15
N TYR A 65 3.21 5.51 4.86
CA TYR A 65 2.55 4.22 5.11
C TYR A 65 1.25 4.36 5.91
N ALA A 66 1.23 5.23 6.93
CA ALA A 66 0.03 5.52 7.71
C ALA A 66 -1.01 6.29 6.89
N ALA A 67 -0.58 7.25 6.06
CA ALA A 67 -1.45 7.99 5.15
C ALA A 67 -2.14 7.05 4.15
N MET A 68 -1.39 6.15 3.51
CA MET A 68 -1.92 5.14 2.60
C MET A 68 -2.86 4.16 3.31
N GLY A 69 -2.52 3.71 4.51
CA GLY A 69 -3.39 2.82 5.30
C GLY A 69 -4.74 3.48 5.61
N LYS A 70 -4.72 4.74 6.06
CA LYS A 70 -5.92 5.54 6.27
C LYS A 70 -6.71 5.73 4.96
N ALA A 71 -6.03 6.11 3.89
CA ALA A 71 -6.64 6.35 2.58
C ALA A 71 -7.35 5.10 2.02
N LEU A 72 -6.74 3.92 2.17
CA LEU A 72 -7.35 2.64 1.77
C LEU A 72 -8.60 2.34 2.62
N GLN A 73 -8.57 2.57 3.93
CA GLN A 73 -9.75 2.40 4.80
C GLN A 73 -10.89 3.37 4.44
N GLU A 74 -10.57 4.61 4.09
CA GLU A 74 -11.55 5.64 3.72
C GLU A 74 -12.05 5.49 2.26
N SER A 75 -11.41 4.63 1.45
CA SER A 75 -11.75 4.43 0.03
C SER A 75 -13.13 3.80 -0.21
N GLY A 76 -13.73 3.18 0.81
CA GLY A 76 -15.02 2.51 0.74
C GLY A 76 -14.98 1.09 0.15
N ARG A 77 -13.78 0.51 -0.01
CA ARG A 77 -13.56 -0.89 -0.42
C ARG A 77 -12.62 -1.58 0.55
N ASP A 78 -12.92 -2.83 0.90
CA ASP A 78 -12.00 -3.67 1.69
C ASP A 78 -10.80 -4.07 0.82
N ILE A 79 -9.63 -3.51 1.14
CA ILE A 79 -8.37 -3.77 0.44
C ILE A 79 -7.35 -4.29 1.46
N VAL A 80 -6.80 -5.48 1.22
CA VAL A 80 -5.67 -6.01 2.01
C VAL A 80 -4.46 -5.10 1.77
N TYR A 81 -3.87 -4.59 2.85
CA TYR A 81 -2.75 -3.68 2.83
C TYR A 81 -1.47 -4.39 3.28
N SER A 82 -0.64 -4.76 2.31
CA SER A 82 0.66 -5.39 2.54
C SER A 82 1.76 -4.34 2.58
N CYS A 83 2.31 -4.14 3.78
CA CYS A 83 3.30 -3.13 4.06
C CYS A 83 4.71 -3.71 4.01
N SER A 84 5.55 -3.19 3.11
CA SER A 84 6.99 -3.52 3.14
C SER A 84 7.75 -2.70 4.19
N TRP A 85 7.08 -1.77 4.88
CA TRP A 85 7.67 -0.84 5.86
C TRP A 85 8.67 -1.50 6.82
N PRO A 86 8.34 -2.62 7.50
CA PRO A 86 9.27 -3.23 8.45
C PRO A 86 10.60 -3.62 7.79
N ALA A 87 10.58 -4.08 6.54
CA ALA A 87 11.78 -4.52 5.82
C ALA A 87 12.79 -3.37 5.56
N TYR A 88 12.32 -2.12 5.59
CA TYR A 88 13.14 -0.94 5.36
C TYR A 88 13.48 -0.15 6.64
N THR A 89 13.08 -0.64 7.82
CA THR A 89 13.35 0.00 9.11
C THR A 89 14.18 -0.87 10.05
N GLY A 90 15.48 -0.59 10.12
CA GLY A 90 16.42 -1.31 10.98
C GLY A 90 16.60 -2.79 10.59
N THR A 91 17.55 -3.46 11.23
CA THR A 91 17.88 -4.87 10.93
C THR A 91 17.43 -5.84 12.03
N ASN A 92 17.05 -5.34 13.20
CA ASN A 92 16.63 -6.16 14.33
C ASN A 92 15.10 -6.27 14.37
N GLU A 93 14.58 -7.41 13.91
CA GLU A 93 13.14 -7.70 13.90
C GLU A 93 12.50 -7.58 15.29
N SER A 94 13.20 -7.98 16.36
CA SER A 94 12.64 -7.98 17.73
C SER A 94 12.38 -6.58 18.29
N THR A 95 12.93 -5.54 17.67
CA THR A 95 12.75 -4.14 18.10
C THR A 95 11.74 -3.38 17.26
N LYS A 96 11.15 -4.01 16.23
CA LYS A 96 10.23 -3.31 15.33
C LYS A 96 8.87 -3.08 15.99
N PRO A 97 8.27 -1.90 15.82
CA PRO A 97 6.98 -1.56 16.40
C PRO A 97 5.83 -2.17 15.59
N PHE A 98 5.75 -3.50 15.53
CA PHE A 98 4.73 -4.20 14.71
C PHE A 98 3.29 -3.78 15.04
N GLN A 99 3.01 -3.49 16.31
CA GLN A 99 1.68 -3.01 16.70
C GLN A 99 1.34 -1.67 16.02
N THR A 100 2.30 -0.75 15.93
CA THR A 100 2.09 0.54 15.25
C THR A 100 1.77 0.34 13.77
N TYR A 101 2.47 -0.56 13.08
CA TYR A 101 2.18 -0.84 11.67
C TYR A 101 0.75 -1.38 11.49
N ILE A 102 0.30 -2.26 12.40
CA ILE A 102 -1.05 -2.81 12.38
C ILE A 102 -2.09 -1.72 12.66
N ASP A 103 -1.84 -0.86 13.65
CA ASP A 103 -2.72 0.26 14.00
C ASP A 103 -2.83 1.27 12.84
N ASP A 104 -1.75 1.44 12.06
CA ASP A 104 -1.70 2.24 10.82
C ASP A 104 -2.33 1.53 9.61
N GLY A 105 -2.91 0.33 9.80
CA GLY A 105 -3.72 -0.37 8.83
C GLY A 105 -3.04 -1.52 8.08
N CYS A 106 -1.75 -1.79 8.31
CA CYS A 106 -1.08 -2.94 7.71
C CYS A 106 -1.71 -4.24 8.21
N ASN A 107 -2.16 -5.10 7.30
CA ASN A 107 -2.96 -6.28 7.67
C ASN A 107 -2.56 -7.58 6.95
N LEU A 108 -1.33 -7.62 6.42
CA LEU A 108 -0.66 -8.82 5.90
C LEU A 108 0.83 -8.79 6.25
#